data_AF-F4PZI1-F1
#
_entry.id   AF-F4PZI1-F1
#
_cell.length_a   1.000
_cell.length_b   1.000
_cell.length_c   1.000
_cell.angle_alpha   90.00
_cell.angle_beta   90.00
_cell.angle_gamma   90.00
#
_symmetry.space_group_name_H-M   'P 1'
#
loop_
_entity.id
_entity.type
_entity.pdbx_description
1 polymer ?
#
loop_
_entity_poly.entity_id
_entity_poly.type
_entity_poly.pdbx_seq_one_letter_code
_entity_poly.pdbx_strand_id
1 'polypeptide(L)'
;MSLLQLSNLLLLHIITKIEDNVDIICLLLTCKKLFKNSSGLKRSIQFKGIGGTPIELMNGYLLGLLKATVNQFNLLSFKDILENSISDQCVIIYNLSDYPKSIQQRLSLKNRVDKSKITTALVDYKSTSLQSIYDDIPSSIETLFINRDCDPDRDFTAQIVYSGYDTKDVDLGSISLLPNLQRLDVSARNVKLSPHTSLKSLTLCYYEIETEKIPKAERSLSRKEEDHPAINLEGLCNLKTLLLHGYIKLLERHDSNKRVEITVPPSLEILSLQFDCVEIPHRCVMPHLEKLYILQRILIDGRISLSTCKSLKKLVLCNSFQKMPADLTIPSTVERLTIRKINTSPRNMLSQMVLPPSLTHLSVWGDYEPIKLPDSLVKLKQEFHNDTVSQVIQLGHLKKLVWVSAVKDLWVLIKDRRDLKLPPSYPPNLETLNLFRVSEDYTIQVPPTIKNLGLRLTLQPGVARSHTYGYPIFSISFRVPKDQPQWLPPTTTELTCILWNEQRAAFRLDEVINHTNVRDLTISFASQTLQFTIQRLDAENKNVLVLEKETLQGGIIRRDKTVNQHYDPIYLYLGQSSYSPFDISWRY
;
A
#
# COMPACT_ATOMS: atom_id res chain seq x y z
N MET A 1 -44.12 -2.04 -0.20
CA MET A 1 -43.74 -1.46 1.12
C MET A 1 -42.86 -0.26 0.87
N SER A 2 -43.16 0.90 1.45
CA SER A 2 -42.27 2.07 1.35
C SER A 2 -41.18 1.97 2.42
N LEU A 3 -39.95 2.36 2.09
CA LEU A 3 -38.83 2.40 3.03
C LEU A 3 -39.13 3.32 4.24
N LEU A 4 -40.06 4.27 4.07
CA LEU A 4 -40.56 5.16 5.12
C LEU A 4 -41.47 4.47 6.15
N GLN A 5 -41.92 3.24 5.87
CA GLN A 5 -42.73 2.43 6.80
C GLN A 5 -41.85 1.57 7.71
N LEU A 6 -40.53 1.51 7.47
CA LEU A 6 -39.61 0.76 8.33
C LEU A 6 -39.37 1.53 9.64
N SER A 7 -39.25 0.79 10.74
CA SER A 7 -38.92 1.40 12.03
C SER A 7 -37.49 1.97 12.02
N ASN A 8 -37.25 3.02 12.79
CA ASN A 8 -35.92 3.63 12.91
C ASN A 8 -34.85 2.62 13.36
N LEU A 9 -35.21 1.62 14.17
CA LEU A 9 -34.30 0.56 14.61
C LEU A 9 -33.87 -0.34 13.45
N LEU A 10 -34.80 -0.73 12.58
CA LEU A 10 -34.52 -1.57 11.44
C LEU A 10 -33.72 -0.81 10.36
N LEU A 11 -34.04 0.48 10.16
CA LEU A 11 -33.25 1.37 9.32
C LEU A 11 -31.82 1.54 9.84
N LEU A 12 -31.65 1.71 11.15
CA LEU A 12 -30.33 1.75 11.78
C LEU A 12 -29.58 0.42 11.58
N HIS A 13 -30.26 -0.72 11.71
CA HIS A 13 -29.64 -2.03 11.46
C HIS A 13 -29.18 -2.17 10.00
N ILE A 14 -30.00 -1.73 9.04
CA ILE A 14 -29.61 -1.73 7.62
C ILE A 14 -28.38 -0.84 7.42
N ILE A 15 -28.42 0.41 7.89
CA ILE A 15 -27.31 1.36 7.70
C ILE A 15 -26.01 0.88 8.36
N THR A 16 -26.10 0.31 9.56
CA THR A 16 -24.91 -0.20 10.26
C THR A 16 -24.25 -1.38 9.55
N LYS A 17 -25.03 -2.15 8.77
CA LYS A 17 -24.57 -3.27 7.93
C LYS A 17 -24.02 -2.85 6.57
N ILE A 18 -24.19 -1.60 6.15
CA ILE A 18 -23.56 -1.09 4.93
C ILE A 18 -22.06 -0.91 5.21
N GLU A 19 -21.23 -1.68 4.52
CA GLU A 19 -19.78 -1.62 4.63
C GLU A 19 -19.15 -0.62 3.66
N ASP A 20 -19.82 -0.35 2.53
CA ASP A 20 -19.35 0.53 1.48
C ASP A 20 -19.84 1.98 1.66
N ASN A 21 -18.92 2.95 1.64
CA ASN A 21 -19.26 4.37 1.76
C ASN A 21 -20.09 4.89 0.59
N VAL A 22 -19.92 4.30 -0.60
CA VAL A 22 -20.69 4.59 -1.80
C VAL A 22 -22.15 4.21 -1.57
N ASP A 23 -22.42 3.03 -1.03
CA ASP A 23 -23.78 2.60 -0.68
C ASP A 23 -24.42 3.51 0.38
N ILE A 24 -23.64 3.98 1.37
CA ILE A 24 -24.10 4.97 2.36
C ILE A 24 -24.50 6.27 1.66
N ILE A 25 -23.66 6.79 0.76
CA ILE A 25 -23.94 8.02 0.01
C ILE A 25 -25.17 7.83 -0.88
N CYS A 26 -25.24 6.72 -1.63
CA CYS A 26 -26.39 6.38 -2.46
C CYS A 26 -27.68 6.36 -1.65
N LEU A 27 -27.70 5.64 -0.52
CA LEU A 27 -28.84 5.60 0.39
C LEU A 27 -29.25 7.01 0.85
N LEU A 28 -28.28 7.88 1.17
CA LEU A 28 -28.56 9.25 1.61
C LEU A 28 -29.13 10.13 0.48
N LEU A 29 -28.62 9.96 -0.74
CA LEU A 29 -29.07 10.70 -1.92
C LEU A 29 -30.45 10.24 -2.40
N THR A 30 -30.75 8.94 -2.33
CA THR A 30 -32.05 8.38 -2.73
C THR A 30 -33.11 8.55 -1.65
N CYS A 31 -32.72 8.49 -0.37
CA CYS A 31 -33.64 8.53 0.78
C CYS A 31 -33.59 9.86 1.54
N LYS A 32 -33.55 11.01 0.85
CA LYS A 32 -33.47 12.35 1.47
C LYS A 32 -34.50 12.60 2.59
N LYS A 33 -35.71 12.05 2.46
CA LYS A 33 -36.78 12.18 3.48
C LYS A 33 -36.43 11.48 4.80
N LEU A 34 -35.74 10.34 4.73
CA LEU A 34 -35.32 9.56 5.89
C LEU A 34 -34.28 10.33 6.72
N PHE A 35 -33.42 11.09 6.05
CA PHE A 35 -32.41 11.92 6.69
C PHE A 35 -32.98 13.20 7.31
N LYS A 36 -33.93 13.86 6.63
CA LYS A 36 -34.54 15.10 7.14
C LYS A 36 -35.38 14.88 8.40
N ASN A 37 -36.00 13.71 8.54
CA ASN A 37 -37.00 13.46 9.59
C ASN A 37 -36.42 12.79 10.84
N SER A 38 -35.16 12.33 10.84
CA SER A 38 -34.59 11.54 11.94
C SER A 38 -33.21 12.07 12.38
N SER A 39 -33.24 12.98 13.35
CA SER A 39 -32.01 13.54 13.96
C SER A 39 -31.18 12.47 14.69
N GLY A 40 -31.83 11.45 15.27
CA GLY A 40 -31.14 10.33 15.93
C GLY A 40 -30.41 9.42 14.94
N LEU A 41 -31.04 9.13 13.80
CA LEU A 41 -30.43 8.29 12.77
C LEU A 41 -29.20 8.99 12.17
N LYS A 42 -29.32 10.29 11.85
CA LYS A 42 -28.23 11.12 11.31
C LYS A 42 -26.95 11.05 12.16
N ARG A 43 -27.07 11.00 13.48
CA ARG A 43 -25.93 10.89 14.43
C ARG A 43 -25.25 9.52 14.45
N SER A 44 -25.93 8.49 13.95
CA SER A 44 -25.45 7.11 13.96
C SER A 44 -24.80 6.71 12.63
N ILE A 45 -24.96 7.52 11.59
CA ILE A 45 -24.34 7.29 10.29
C ILE A 45 -22.91 7.80 10.33
N GLN A 46 -21.99 6.93 9.96
CA GLN A 46 -20.55 7.18 9.89
C GLN A 46 -20.03 6.57 8.59
N PHE A 47 -19.06 7.24 7.96
CA PHE A 47 -18.27 6.64 6.91
C PHE A 47 -17.38 5.55 7.50
N LYS A 48 -17.39 4.39 6.85
CA LYS A 48 -16.52 3.26 7.16
C LYS A 48 -15.10 3.56 6.68
N GLY A 49 -14.10 3.01 7.35
CA GLY A 49 -12.68 3.22 7.02
C GLY A 49 -12.07 4.56 7.46
N ILE A 50 -12.89 5.58 7.79
CA ILE A 50 -12.39 6.84 8.38
C ILE A 50 -12.10 6.68 9.89
N GLY A 51 -12.86 5.82 10.59
CA GLY A 51 -12.78 5.60 12.04
C GLY A 51 -11.82 4.49 12.51
N GLY A 52 -11.78 3.35 11.80
CA GLY A 52 -11.19 2.09 12.31
C GLY A 52 -9.69 1.91 12.10
N THR A 53 -9.12 2.62 11.15
CA THR A 53 -7.71 2.99 11.16
C THR A 53 -7.72 4.47 11.47
N PRO A 54 -7.05 4.91 12.56
CA PRO A 54 -6.86 6.33 12.86
C PRO A 54 -6.47 6.97 11.56
N ILE A 55 -7.27 7.95 11.10
CA ILE A 55 -7.13 8.59 9.78
C ILE A 55 -5.66 8.52 9.44
N GLU A 56 -5.28 7.62 8.53
CA GLU A 56 -3.89 7.43 8.22
C GLU A 56 -3.48 8.77 7.63
N LEU A 57 -2.96 9.63 8.49
CA LEU A 57 -2.16 10.78 8.15
C LEU A 57 -0.90 10.17 7.58
N MET A 58 -1.05 9.61 6.38
CA MET A 58 -0.07 9.68 5.33
C MET A 58 0.21 11.19 5.24
N ASN A 59 1.17 11.66 6.04
CA ASN A 59 2.06 12.74 5.64
C ASN A 59 1.39 14.13 5.59
N GLY A 60 0.32 14.36 6.36
CA GLY A 60 -0.50 15.58 6.22
C GLY A 60 -1.35 15.63 4.94
N TYR A 61 -1.29 14.61 4.09
CA TYR A 61 -2.04 14.52 2.83
C TYR A 61 -3.51 14.21 3.04
N LEU A 62 -3.86 13.29 3.95
CA LEU A 62 -5.26 12.96 4.22
C LEU A 62 -6.01 14.14 4.86
N LEU A 63 -5.26 15.01 5.54
CA LEU A 63 -5.75 16.29 6.04
C LEU A 63 -6.04 17.28 4.90
N GLY A 64 -5.15 17.32 3.90
CA GLY A 64 -5.36 18.04 2.65
C GLY A 64 -6.54 17.49 1.85
N LEU A 65 -6.71 16.17 1.82
CA LEU A 65 -7.83 15.48 1.18
C LEU A 65 -9.14 15.76 1.92
N LEU A 66 -9.17 15.68 3.24
CA LEU A 66 -10.33 16.03 4.06
C LEU A 66 -10.71 17.51 3.84
N LYS A 67 -9.72 18.41 3.84
CA LYS A 67 -9.89 19.82 3.53
C LYS A 67 -10.44 20.02 2.12
N ALA A 68 -9.91 19.30 1.13
CA ALA A 68 -10.37 19.33 -0.25
C ALA A 68 -11.81 18.81 -0.36
N THR A 69 -12.11 17.61 0.15
CA THR A 69 -13.44 16.98 0.10
C THR A 69 -14.51 17.83 0.81
N VAL A 70 -14.22 18.35 2.01
CA VAL A 70 -15.16 19.19 2.76
C VAL A 70 -15.46 20.50 2.01
N ASN A 71 -14.43 21.15 1.45
CA ASN A 71 -14.58 22.45 0.80
C ASN A 71 -15.07 22.34 -0.66
N GLN A 72 -14.69 21.29 -1.40
CA GLN A 72 -14.93 21.15 -2.85
C GLN A 72 -16.37 20.77 -3.18
N PHE A 73 -16.95 19.85 -2.41
CA PHE A 73 -18.26 19.29 -2.74
C PHE A 73 -19.41 20.01 -2.03
N ASN A 74 -19.14 21.09 -1.28
CA ASN A 74 -20.13 21.77 -0.43
C ASN A 74 -20.99 20.77 0.36
N LEU A 75 -20.37 19.70 0.87
CA LEU A 75 -21.02 18.59 1.57
C LEU A 75 -21.47 19.00 2.98
N LEU A 76 -21.96 20.22 3.16
CA LEU A 76 -22.59 20.68 4.39
C LEU A 76 -23.69 19.72 4.85
N SER A 77 -24.35 19.04 3.89
CA SER A 77 -25.34 17.98 4.16
C SER A 77 -24.74 16.73 4.82
N PHE A 78 -23.46 16.43 4.59
CA PHE A 78 -22.73 15.27 5.14
C PHE A 78 -21.75 15.65 6.26
N LYS A 79 -21.67 16.94 6.62
CA LYS A 79 -20.81 17.43 7.72
C LYS A 79 -21.01 16.62 8.99
N ASP A 80 -22.26 16.41 9.41
CA ASP A 80 -22.56 15.65 10.62
C ASP A 80 -22.08 14.19 10.52
N ILE A 81 -22.16 13.57 9.34
CA ILE A 81 -21.69 12.19 9.13
C ILE A 81 -20.18 12.14 9.28
N LEU A 82 -19.47 13.10 8.69
CA LEU A 82 -18.03 13.21 8.85
C LEU A 82 -17.66 13.44 10.32
N GLU A 83 -18.35 14.36 11.01
CA GLU A 83 -18.15 14.61 12.45
C GLU A 83 -18.40 13.35 13.29
N ASN A 84 -19.42 12.56 12.96
CA ASN A 84 -19.66 11.28 13.62
C ASN A 84 -18.55 10.27 13.33
N SER A 85 -18.01 10.27 12.11
CA SER A 85 -16.99 9.31 11.64
C SER A 85 -15.63 9.49 12.33
N ILE A 86 -15.38 10.68 12.88
CA ILE A 86 -14.18 11.01 13.65
C ILE A 86 -14.48 11.23 15.13
N SER A 87 -15.70 10.89 15.57
CA SER A 87 -16.15 11.23 16.91
C SER A 87 -15.41 10.45 17.99
N ASP A 88 -14.83 9.30 17.72
CA ASP A 88 -14.00 8.52 18.63
C ASP A 88 -12.50 8.87 18.55
N GLN A 89 -12.14 9.83 17.70
CA GLN A 89 -10.77 10.27 17.50
C GLN A 89 -10.50 11.61 18.19
N CYS A 90 -9.24 11.83 18.52
CA CYS A 90 -8.70 13.08 19.03
C CYS A 90 -7.34 13.38 18.40
N VAL A 91 -7.08 14.66 18.13
CA VAL A 91 -5.84 15.13 17.51
C VAL A 91 -5.28 16.28 18.35
N ILE A 92 -4.21 15.99 19.09
CA ILE A 92 -3.45 16.93 19.91
C ILE A 92 -2.33 17.50 19.04
N ILE A 93 -2.59 18.65 18.41
CA ILE A 93 -1.60 19.38 17.58
C ILE A 93 -1.42 20.80 18.13
N TYR A 94 -0.18 21.30 18.09
CA TYR A 94 0.17 22.65 18.59
C TYR A 94 -0.45 23.80 17.78
N ASN A 95 -0.78 23.59 16.51
CA ASN A 95 -1.38 24.60 15.65
C ASN A 95 -2.67 24.11 14.97
N LEU A 96 -3.82 24.34 15.63
CA LEU A 96 -5.15 24.08 15.07
C LEU A 96 -5.74 25.28 14.29
N SER A 97 -5.00 26.39 14.13
CA SER A 97 -5.58 27.62 13.57
C SER A 97 -6.04 27.51 12.12
N ASP A 98 -5.47 26.57 11.35
CA ASP A 98 -5.77 26.38 9.93
C ASP A 98 -7.09 25.64 9.63
N TYR A 99 -7.80 25.17 10.66
CA TYR A 99 -9.03 24.39 10.50
C TYR A 99 -10.31 25.21 10.71
N PRO A 100 -11.44 24.80 10.11
CA PRO A 100 -12.74 25.31 10.50
C PRO A 100 -13.01 25.08 12.01
N LYS A 101 -13.58 26.08 12.69
CA LYS A 101 -13.86 26.03 14.14
C LYS A 101 -14.62 24.78 14.59
N SER A 102 -15.56 24.28 13.77
CA SER A 102 -16.32 23.05 14.10
C SER A 102 -15.45 21.81 14.15
N ILE A 103 -14.40 21.75 13.32
CA ILE A 103 -13.42 20.65 13.35
C ILE A 103 -12.46 20.87 14.53
N GLN A 104 -11.98 22.09 14.76
CA GLN A 104 -11.11 22.40 15.90
C GLN A 104 -11.71 21.97 17.25
N GLN A 105 -13.02 22.14 17.43
CA GLN A 105 -13.73 21.72 18.65
C GLN A 105 -13.74 20.20 18.86
N ARG A 106 -13.65 19.41 17.78
CA ARG A 106 -13.60 17.94 17.86
C ARG A 106 -12.18 17.42 18.02
N LEU A 107 -11.21 18.11 17.44
CA LEU A 107 -9.80 17.72 17.49
C LEU A 107 -9.16 18.08 18.84
N SER A 108 -9.47 19.25 19.41
CA SER A 108 -8.92 19.72 20.69
C SER A 108 -9.57 19.05 21.91
N LEU A 109 -8.76 18.41 22.76
CA LEU A 109 -9.19 17.86 24.05
C LEU A 109 -9.80 18.90 24.99
N LYS A 110 -9.31 20.14 24.94
CA LYS A 110 -9.73 21.20 25.88
C LYS A 110 -11.18 21.63 25.66
N ASN A 111 -11.67 21.53 24.43
CA ASN A 111 -13.00 22.00 24.05
C ASN A 111 -14.08 20.92 24.12
N ARG A 112 -13.70 19.68 24.43
CA ARG A 112 -14.58 18.54 24.29
C ARG A 112 -15.17 18.13 25.65
N VAL A 113 -16.50 18.26 25.76
CA VAL A 113 -17.25 17.97 26.98
C VAL A 113 -17.20 16.48 27.34
N ASP A 114 -17.37 15.60 26.35
CA ASP A 114 -17.33 14.15 26.55
C ASP A 114 -16.07 13.55 25.92
N LYS A 115 -15.13 13.14 26.78
CA LYS A 115 -13.89 12.46 26.43
C LYS A 115 -14.00 10.93 26.52
N SER A 116 -15.07 10.38 27.11
CA SER A 116 -15.18 8.95 27.44
C SER A 116 -15.24 8.02 26.21
N LYS A 117 -15.64 8.56 25.07
CA LYS A 117 -15.77 7.83 23.80
C LYS A 117 -14.52 7.90 22.91
N ILE A 118 -13.49 8.61 23.35
CA ILE A 118 -12.27 8.74 22.56
C ILE A 118 -11.46 7.47 22.77
N THR A 119 -11.26 6.71 21.70
CA THR A 119 -10.47 5.48 21.68
C THR A 119 -9.15 5.66 20.92
N THR A 120 -9.05 6.73 20.13
CA THR A 120 -7.89 7.01 19.29
C THR A 120 -7.36 8.42 19.54
N ALA A 121 -6.05 8.54 19.78
CA ALA A 121 -5.38 9.82 19.93
C ALA A 121 -4.16 9.92 19.00
N LEU A 122 -4.05 11.04 18.30
CA LEU A 122 -2.82 11.46 17.62
C LEU A 122 -2.22 12.62 18.37
N VAL A 123 -0.92 12.55 18.63
CA VAL A 123 -0.18 13.53 19.37
C VAL A 123 1.01 13.99 18.53
N ASP A 124 0.93 15.20 18.01
CA ASP A 124 2.12 15.93 17.54
C ASP A 124 2.83 16.45 18.79
N TYR A 125 4.10 16.08 19.00
CA TYR A 125 4.84 16.35 20.22
C TYR A 125 6.03 17.26 19.92
N LYS A 126 5.90 18.54 20.31
CA LYS A 126 6.93 19.58 20.17
C LYS A 126 7.35 20.19 21.50
N SER A 127 6.61 19.99 22.60
CA SER A 127 6.91 20.56 23.92
C SER A 127 7.41 19.53 24.94
N THR A 128 7.80 20.01 26.13
CA THR A 128 8.85 19.46 26.99
C THR A 128 8.49 18.34 27.96
N SER A 129 7.28 17.76 27.95
CA SER A 129 7.01 16.55 28.74
C SER A 129 5.77 15.79 28.25
N LEU A 130 5.88 14.46 28.09
CA LEU A 130 4.74 13.59 27.83
C LEU A 130 3.74 13.53 28.99
N GLN A 131 4.16 13.94 30.20
CA GLN A 131 3.31 13.88 31.38
C GLN A 131 2.01 14.68 31.20
N SER A 132 2.08 15.88 30.62
CA SER A 132 0.88 16.69 30.38
C SER A 132 -0.09 16.07 29.37
N ILE A 133 0.41 15.18 28.50
CA ILE A 133 -0.42 14.47 27.54
C ILE A 133 -1.23 13.38 28.26
N TYR A 134 -0.62 12.64 29.18
CA TYR A 134 -1.33 11.62 29.96
C TYR A 134 -2.40 12.22 30.88
N ASP A 135 -2.18 13.43 31.40
CA ASP A 135 -3.18 14.13 32.22
C ASP A 135 -4.42 14.54 31.39
N ASP A 136 -4.23 14.84 30.11
CA ASP A 136 -5.30 15.30 29.21
C ASP A 136 -6.03 14.14 28.49
N ILE A 137 -5.32 13.04 28.23
CA ILE A 137 -5.81 11.88 27.48
C ILE A 137 -6.75 11.02 28.35
N PRO A 138 -7.93 10.62 27.83
CA PRO A 138 -8.82 9.73 28.56
C PRO A 138 -8.25 8.30 28.65
N SER A 139 -8.55 7.61 29.75
CA SER A 139 -8.16 6.21 29.96
C SER A 139 -8.80 5.21 28.98
N SER A 140 -9.78 5.65 28.19
CA SER A 140 -10.43 4.88 27.12
C SER A 140 -9.60 4.74 25.85
N ILE A 141 -8.42 5.37 25.75
CA ILE A 141 -7.57 5.24 24.56
C ILE A 141 -7.11 3.79 24.36
N GLU A 142 -7.40 3.29 23.16
CA GLU A 142 -6.96 1.99 22.65
C GLU A 142 -5.84 2.14 21.62
N THR A 143 -5.76 3.28 20.91
CA THR A 143 -4.74 3.54 19.90
C THR A 143 -4.11 4.92 20.06
N LEU A 144 -2.78 4.98 20.12
CA LEU A 144 -2.01 6.21 20.32
C LEU A 144 -0.91 6.36 19.25
N PHE A 145 -0.87 7.53 18.60
CA PHE A 145 0.23 7.94 17.72
C PHE A 145 0.99 9.10 18.34
N ILE A 146 2.31 9.03 18.37
CA ILE A 146 3.18 10.07 18.93
C ILE A 146 4.22 10.46 17.90
N ASN A 147 4.27 11.76 17.57
CA ASN A 147 5.34 12.37 16.78
C ASN A 147 5.58 11.67 15.43
N ARG A 148 4.51 11.41 14.67
CA ARG A 148 4.59 10.76 13.35
C ARG A 148 4.88 11.79 12.26
N ASP A 149 6.04 12.45 12.33
CA ASP A 149 6.59 13.22 11.21
C ASP A 149 7.31 12.25 10.27
N CYS A 150 6.54 11.57 9.42
CA CYS A 150 7.07 10.84 8.29
C CYS A 150 6.39 11.39 7.05
N ASP A 151 7.06 12.29 6.31
CA ASP A 151 6.71 12.54 4.92
C ASP A 151 7.59 11.61 4.06
N PRO A 152 7.09 10.46 3.59
CA PRO A 152 7.79 9.52 2.72
C PRO A 152 7.87 10.01 1.26
N ASP A 153 7.10 11.04 0.86
CA ASP A 153 7.07 11.56 -0.51
C ASP A 153 8.01 12.76 -0.69
N ARG A 154 8.31 13.49 0.37
CA ARG A 154 9.49 14.37 0.36
C ARG A 154 10.72 13.49 0.38
N ASP A 155 11.67 13.81 -0.51
CA ASP A 155 13.03 13.29 -0.45
C ASP A 155 13.56 13.49 0.98
N PHE A 156 13.51 12.43 1.78
CA PHE A 156 13.64 12.44 3.24
C PHE A 156 15.00 13.02 3.67
N THR A 157 15.97 12.96 2.75
CA THR A 157 17.29 13.58 2.89
C THR A 157 17.21 15.10 3.04
N ALA A 158 16.27 15.77 2.39
CA ALA A 158 16.11 17.21 2.50
C ALA A 158 15.52 17.60 3.87
N GLN A 159 14.50 16.90 4.37
CA GLN A 159 13.81 17.33 5.59
C GLN A 159 14.65 17.16 6.86
N ILE A 160 15.44 16.08 6.99
CA ILE A 160 16.35 15.89 8.14
C ILE A 160 17.45 16.97 8.17
N VAL A 161 17.95 17.38 7.00
CA VAL A 161 19.02 18.39 6.91
C VAL A 161 18.51 19.78 7.27
N TYR A 162 17.27 20.12 6.93
CA TYR A 162 16.74 21.48 7.13
C TYR A 162 16.04 21.71 8.46
N SER A 163 15.60 20.66 9.14
CA SER A 163 14.67 20.88 10.26
C SER A 163 15.36 21.21 11.58
N GLY A 164 16.63 20.82 11.79
CA GLY A 164 17.39 21.14 13.00
C GLY A 164 16.70 20.72 14.31
N TYR A 165 15.61 19.96 14.23
CA TYR A 165 14.79 19.62 15.39
C TYR A 165 15.48 18.47 16.12
N ASP A 166 15.92 18.77 17.33
CA ASP A 166 16.37 17.79 18.30
C ASP A 166 15.23 16.80 18.56
N THR A 167 15.30 15.62 17.94
CA THR A 167 14.36 14.53 18.22
C THR A 167 14.61 14.05 19.64
N LYS A 168 13.82 14.58 20.57
CA LYS A 168 13.96 14.30 22.00
C LYS A 168 13.71 12.83 22.29
N ASP A 169 14.37 12.35 23.34
CA ASP A 169 14.04 11.08 23.96
C ASP A 169 12.58 11.11 24.40
N VAL A 170 11.85 10.05 24.06
CA VAL A 170 10.44 9.92 24.39
C VAL A 170 10.32 8.92 25.52
N ASP A 171 10.12 9.44 26.73
CA ASP A 171 9.89 8.60 27.91
C ASP A 171 8.45 8.09 27.92
N LEU A 172 8.30 6.83 27.53
CA LEU A 172 7.03 6.11 27.52
C LEU A 172 6.83 5.30 28.82
N GLY A 173 7.58 5.58 29.89
CA GLY A 173 7.39 4.92 31.18
C GLY A 173 5.98 5.07 31.73
N SER A 174 5.32 6.20 31.44
CA SER A 174 3.94 6.47 31.86
C SER A 174 2.86 5.88 30.93
N ILE A 175 3.20 5.13 29.86
CA ILE A 175 2.15 4.54 28.99
C ILE A 175 1.26 3.55 29.74
N SER A 176 1.76 2.95 30.82
CA SER A 176 0.99 2.06 31.69
C SER A 176 -0.21 2.72 32.36
N LEU A 177 -0.30 4.06 32.34
CA LEU A 177 -1.48 4.82 32.78
C LEU A 177 -2.66 4.71 31.78
N LEU A 178 -2.44 4.16 30.59
CA LEU A 178 -3.45 3.93 29.57
C LEU A 178 -3.80 2.43 29.51
N PRO A 179 -4.57 1.90 30.49
CA PRO A 179 -4.76 0.45 30.65
C PRO A 179 -5.44 -0.23 29.45
N ASN A 180 -6.11 0.52 28.58
CA ASN A 180 -6.77 0.02 27.39
C ASN A 180 -5.92 0.13 26.11
N LEU A 181 -4.70 0.67 26.18
CA LEU A 181 -3.87 0.92 25.01
C LEU A 181 -3.44 -0.41 24.34
N GLN A 182 -4.01 -0.68 23.17
CA GLN A 182 -3.74 -1.87 22.37
C GLN A 182 -2.75 -1.62 21.24
N ARG A 183 -2.64 -0.38 20.76
CA ARG A 183 -1.81 -0.02 19.60
C ARG A 183 -1.05 1.27 19.88
N LEU A 184 0.26 1.24 19.70
CA LEU A 184 1.15 2.38 19.87
C LEU A 184 2.03 2.54 18.63
N ASP A 185 2.06 3.74 18.07
CA ASP A 185 2.94 4.12 16.96
C ASP A 185 3.69 5.39 17.37
N VAL A 186 5.01 5.31 17.49
CA VAL A 186 5.82 6.39 18.04
C VAL A 186 7.09 6.57 17.22
N SER A 187 7.43 7.82 16.92
CA SER A 187 8.75 8.16 16.39
C SER A 187 9.59 8.88 17.45
N ALA A 188 10.75 8.29 17.77
CA ALA A 188 11.61 8.74 18.86
C ALA A 188 13.07 8.33 18.64
N ARG A 189 14.01 9.08 19.22
CA ARG A 189 15.42 8.68 19.25
C ARG A 189 15.64 7.57 20.27
N ASN A 190 15.17 7.73 21.50
CA ASN A 190 15.19 6.68 22.51
C ASN A 190 13.79 6.46 23.05
N VAL A 191 13.46 5.20 23.30
CA VAL A 191 12.16 4.78 23.80
C VAL A 191 12.36 3.98 25.08
N LYS A 192 11.87 4.51 26.20
CA LYS A 192 11.77 3.77 27.46
C LYS A 192 10.33 3.30 27.63
N LEU A 193 10.07 2.01 27.45
CA LEU A 193 8.74 1.42 27.64
C LEU A 193 8.69 0.73 28.99
N SER A 194 7.66 1.06 29.79
CA SER A 194 7.29 0.24 30.94
C SER A 194 6.51 -1.01 30.47
N PRO A 195 6.46 -2.08 31.28
CA PRO A 195 5.60 -3.22 30.99
C PRO A 195 4.15 -2.77 30.76
N HIS A 196 3.52 -3.31 29.73
CA HIS A 196 2.16 -2.96 29.35
C HIS A 196 1.37 -4.20 28.99
N THR A 197 0.29 -4.47 29.72
CA THR A 197 -0.45 -5.73 29.61
C THR A 197 -1.46 -5.74 28.46
N SER A 198 -1.98 -4.60 27.99
CA SER A 198 -2.96 -4.60 26.90
C SER A 198 -2.37 -4.31 25.52
N LEU A 199 -1.08 -3.98 25.42
CA LEU A 199 -0.45 -3.55 24.17
C LEU A 199 -0.25 -4.74 23.22
N LYS A 200 -0.92 -4.72 22.08
CA LYS A 200 -0.91 -5.79 21.05
C LYS A 200 -0.08 -5.42 19.82
N SER A 201 0.07 -4.14 19.52
CA SER A 201 0.81 -3.66 18.35
C SER A 201 1.70 -2.47 18.71
N LEU A 202 2.96 -2.54 18.29
CA LEU A 202 3.94 -1.47 18.48
C LEU A 202 4.63 -1.16 17.16
N THR A 203 4.58 0.10 16.74
CA THR A 203 5.40 0.65 15.65
C THR A 203 6.38 1.63 16.26
N LEU A 204 7.67 1.41 16.07
CA LEU A 204 8.72 2.36 16.47
C LEU A 204 9.43 2.86 15.20
N CYS A 205 9.42 4.18 15.02
CA CYS A 205 10.24 4.88 14.04
C CYS A 205 11.47 5.47 14.74
N TYR A 206 12.61 4.79 14.60
CA TYR A 206 13.87 5.12 15.25
C TYR A 206 14.71 6.06 14.39
N TYR A 207 15.15 7.18 14.97
CA TYR A 207 16.04 8.14 14.31
C TYR A 207 17.37 8.21 15.04
N GLU A 208 18.42 7.57 14.49
CA GLU A 208 19.78 7.86 14.93
C GLU A 208 20.23 9.15 14.24
N ILE A 209 20.26 10.24 14.99
CA ILE A 209 20.96 11.44 14.57
C ILE A 209 22.40 11.23 15.01
N GLU A 210 23.32 11.17 14.05
CA GLU A 210 24.74 11.25 14.33
C GLU A 210 24.95 12.54 15.13
N THR A 211 25.29 12.43 16.42
CA THR A 211 25.67 13.61 17.20
C THR A 211 26.86 14.22 16.47
N GLU A 212 26.65 15.41 15.90
CA GLU A 212 27.64 16.12 15.11
C GLU A 212 28.99 15.97 15.78
N LYS A 213 29.96 15.48 14.99
CA LYS A 213 31.33 15.16 15.36
C LYS A 213 31.83 16.08 16.47
N ILE A 214 31.59 15.71 17.73
CA ILE A 214 32.25 16.35 18.87
C ILE A 214 33.74 16.20 18.54
N PRO A 215 34.50 17.31 18.45
CA PRO A 215 35.87 17.28 17.98
C PRO A 215 36.65 16.16 18.67
N LYS A 216 37.33 15.31 17.88
CA LYS A 216 38.06 14.11 18.35
C LYS A 216 39.00 14.37 19.54
N ALA A 217 39.41 15.63 19.75
CA ALA A 217 40.28 16.07 20.83
C ALA A 217 39.65 15.91 22.24
N GLU A 218 38.33 15.84 22.39
CA GLU A 218 37.69 15.73 23.71
C GLU A 218 37.30 14.31 24.12
N ARG A 219 37.34 13.32 23.21
CA ARG A 219 36.91 11.93 23.50
C ARG A 219 37.94 11.07 24.23
N SER A 220 39.18 11.51 24.39
CA SER A 220 40.27 10.66 24.93
C SER A 220 40.30 10.51 26.46
N LEU A 221 39.40 11.17 27.22
CA LEU A 221 39.48 11.22 28.69
C LEU A 221 38.32 10.55 29.44
N SER A 222 37.29 10.03 28.78
CA SER A 222 36.21 9.29 29.46
C SER A 222 35.78 8.02 28.71
N ARG A 223 36.61 6.97 28.78
CA ARG A 223 36.16 5.59 28.56
C ARG A 223 35.30 5.13 29.76
N LYS A 224 34.12 5.71 29.91
CA LYS A 224 33.05 5.00 30.63
C LYS A 224 32.56 3.92 29.68
N GLU A 225 32.33 2.72 30.20
CA GLU A 225 31.74 1.60 29.45
C GLU A 225 30.58 2.15 28.62
N GLU A 226 30.70 2.07 27.29
CA GLU A 226 29.66 2.56 26.39
C GLU A 226 28.47 1.63 26.56
N ASP A 227 27.48 2.04 27.35
CA ASP A 227 26.19 1.36 27.47
C ASP A 227 25.61 1.22 26.06
N HIS A 228 25.69 0.02 25.50
CA HIS A 228 25.10 -0.26 24.20
C HIS A 228 23.60 0.01 24.28
N PRO A 229 23.03 0.78 23.33
CA PRO A 229 21.61 1.06 23.33
C PRO A 229 20.83 -0.25 23.24
N ALA A 230 20.03 -0.53 24.26
CA ALA A 230 19.21 -1.73 24.35
C ALA A 230 17.73 -1.34 24.50
N ILE A 231 16.87 -1.97 23.70
CA ILE A 231 15.42 -1.82 23.77
C ILE A 231 14.86 -3.10 24.36
N ASN A 232 14.34 -3.02 25.59
CA ASN A 232 13.71 -4.16 26.25
C ASN A 232 12.20 -4.17 26.02
N LEU A 233 11.72 -5.13 25.22
CA LEU A 233 10.27 -5.33 24.97
C LEU A 233 9.75 -6.64 25.58
N GLU A 234 10.56 -7.37 26.35
CA GLU A 234 10.19 -8.66 26.93
C GLU A 234 8.98 -8.55 27.88
N GLY A 235 8.83 -7.40 28.56
CA GLY A 235 7.69 -7.10 29.44
C GLY A 235 6.35 -6.87 28.73
N LEU A 236 6.32 -6.82 27.39
CA LEU A 236 5.11 -6.61 26.59
C LEU A 236 4.49 -7.96 26.19
N CYS A 237 4.09 -8.76 27.17
CA CYS A 237 3.68 -10.17 27.00
C CYS A 237 2.48 -10.42 26.06
N ASN A 238 1.71 -9.39 25.70
CA ASN A 238 0.59 -9.48 24.76
C ASN A 238 0.90 -8.86 23.38
N LEU A 239 2.14 -8.45 23.14
CA LEU A 239 2.57 -7.87 21.88
C LEU A 239 2.57 -8.94 20.78
N LYS A 240 1.74 -8.72 19.74
CA LYS A 240 1.60 -9.60 18.57
C LYS A 240 2.30 -9.02 17.34
N THR A 241 2.34 -7.70 17.21
CA THR A 241 2.92 -7.02 16.05
C THR A 241 3.97 -6.02 16.50
N LEU A 242 5.18 -6.14 15.95
CA LEU A 242 6.27 -5.20 16.14
C LEU A 242 6.79 -4.72 14.78
N LEU A 243 6.71 -3.42 14.52
CA LEU A 243 7.25 -2.78 13.33
C LEU A 243 8.34 -1.79 13.74
N LEU A 244 9.59 -2.09 13.39
CA LEU A 244 10.74 -1.23 13.62
C LEU A 244 11.19 -0.65 12.28
N HIS A 245 10.95 0.63 12.13
CA HIS A 245 11.45 1.42 11.01
C HIS A 245 12.53 2.34 11.52
N GLY A 246 13.58 2.55 10.73
CA GLY A 246 14.59 3.52 11.10
C GLY A 246 15.33 4.00 9.87
N TYR A 247 15.86 5.21 9.98
CA TYR A 247 16.70 5.80 8.95
C TYR A 247 18.07 6.04 9.56
N ILE A 248 19.04 5.18 9.24
CA ILE A 248 20.45 5.57 9.39
C ILE A 248 20.78 6.35 8.14
N LYS A 249 21.20 7.60 8.32
CA LYS A 249 21.81 8.37 7.24
C LYS A 249 23.03 7.57 6.79
N LEU A 250 22.93 6.89 5.63
CA LEU A 250 23.94 6.01 5.03
C LEU A 250 25.23 6.77 4.62
N LEU A 251 25.53 7.89 5.25
CA LEU A 251 26.73 8.66 5.00
C LEU A 251 27.92 7.90 5.58
N GLU A 252 28.53 7.14 4.67
CA GLU A 252 29.96 6.90 4.60
C GLU A 252 30.54 6.07 5.77
N ARG A 253 30.60 4.77 5.51
CA ARG A 253 31.52 3.78 6.10
C ARG A 253 31.19 3.33 7.52
N HIS A 254 30.40 2.24 7.55
CA HIS A 254 30.77 0.98 8.18
C HIS A 254 31.48 1.04 9.55
N ASP A 255 30.89 1.70 10.54
CA ASP A 255 31.06 1.15 11.89
C ASP A 255 30.02 0.05 12.09
N SER A 256 30.28 -1.12 11.50
CA SER A 256 29.43 -2.32 11.65
C SER A 256 29.31 -2.80 13.10
N ASN A 257 30.05 -2.19 14.02
CA ASN A 257 30.10 -2.59 15.42
C ASN A 257 28.99 -1.95 16.25
N LYS A 258 28.35 -0.88 15.78
CA LYS A 258 27.17 -0.34 16.47
C LYS A 258 26.01 -1.30 16.29
N ARG A 259 25.52 -1.83 17.41
CA ARG A 259 24.37 -2.72 17.46
C ARG A 259 23.38 -2.21 18.49
N VAL A 260 22.11 -2.24 18.14
CA VAL A 260 20.99 -2.00 19.05
C VAL A 260 20.41 -3.35 19.40
N GLU A 261 20.61 -3.78 20.63
CA GLU A 261 20.03 -5.04 21.11
C GLU A 261 18.54 -4.84 21.38
N ILE A 262 17.69 -5.70 20.82
CA ILE A 262 16.25 -5.66 21.02
C ILE A 262 15.78 -7.02 21.52
N THR A 263 15.28 -7.05 22.76
CA THR A 263 14.60 -8.24 23.29
C THR A 263 13.13 -8.17 22.94
N VAL A 264 12.57 -9.29 22.49
CA VAL A 264 11.17 -9.40 22.03
C VAL A 264 10.43 -10.48 22.81
N PRO A 265 9.12 -10.30 23.06
CA PRO A 265 8.32 -11.27 23.81
C PRO A 265 7.96 -12.50 22.94
N PRO A 266 7.73 -13.67 23.55
CA PRO A 266 7.41 -14.92 22.82
C PRO A 266 6.03 -14.90 22.12
N SER A 267 5.15 -13.96 22.47
CA SER A 267 3.81 -13.77 21.89
C SER A 267 3.80 -13.21 20.46
N LEU A 268 4.96 -12.83 19.93
CA LEU A 268 5.07 -12.08 18.68
C LEU A 268 4.68 -12.93 17.46
N GLU A 269 3.72 -12.44 16.67
CA GLU A 269 3.20 -13.07 15.44
C GLU A 269 3.75 -12.40 14.17
N ILE A 270 3.99 -11.09 14.23
CA ILE A 270 4.47 -10.27 13.10
C ILE A 270 5.65 -9.42 13.55
N LEU A 271 6.77 -9.55 12.84
CA LEU A 271 7.98 -8.76 13.08
C LEU A 271 8.44 -8.09 11.78
N SER A 272 8.64 -6.78 11.80
CA SER A 272 9.27 -6.01 10.72
C SER A 272 10.51 -5.27 11.24
N LEU A 273 11.66 -5.56 10.66
CA LEU A 273 12.96 -4.96 10.97
C LEU A 273 13.53 -4.32 9.69
N GLN A 274 13.31 -3.01 9.53
CA GLN A 274 13.81 -2.24 8.38
C GLN A 274 15.05 -1.42 8.73
N PHE A 275 15.83 -1.86 9.72
CA PHE A 275 16.97 -1.12 10.29
C PHE A 275 18.17 -2.06 10.50
N ASP A 276 19.33 -1.74 9.94
CA ASP A 276 20.45 -2.69 9.77
C ASP A 276 21.31 -2.88 11.02
N CYS A 277 21.20 -2.02 12.04
CA CYS A 277 21.94 -2.18 13.28
C CYS A 277 21.20 -2.96 14.39
N VAL A 278 19.99 -3.46 14.12
CA VAL A 278 19.23 -4.27 15.09
C VAL A 278 19.84 -5.67 15.26
N GLU A 279 19.92 -6.12 16.51
CA GLU A 279 20.20 -7.49 16.87
C GLU A 279 19.13 -8.02 17.83
N ILE A 280 18.60 -9.22 17.55
CA ILE A 280 17.73 -9.94 18.47
C ILE A 280 18.55 -11.08 19.08
N PRO A 281 18.82 -11.04 20.39
CA PRO A 281 19.59 -12.08 21.07
C PRO A 281 19.04 -13.48 20.82
N HIS A 282 19.93 -14.47 20.68
CA HIS A 282 19.53 -15.88 20.48
C HIS A 282 18.64 -16.46 21.59
N ARG A 283 18.65 -15.87 22.79
CA ARG A 283 17.77 -16.25 23.92
C ARG A 283 16.30 -15.89 23.67
N CYS A 284 16.01 -14.94 22.77
CA CYS A 284 14.65 -14.56 22.42
C CYS A 284 14.05 -15.58 21.45
N VAL A 285 13.24 -16.48 21.99
CA VAL A 285 12.50 -17.48 21.20
C VAL A 285 11.19 -16.88 20.73
N MET A 286 10.88 -17.00 19.44
CA MET A 286 9.65 -16.48 18.84
C MET A 286 8.81 -17.62 18.25
N PRO A 287 8.24 -18.49 19.10
CA PRO A 287 7.55 -19.71 18.64
C PRO A 287 6.30 -19.43 17.81
N HIS A 288 5.66 -18.26 17.99
CA HIS A 288 4.43 -17.87 17.30
C HIS A 288 4.65 -16.97 16.08
N LEU A 289 5.90 -16.66 15.71
CA LEU A 289 6.18 -15.73 14.62
C LEU A 289 5.75 -16.31 13.27
N GLU A 290 4.73 -15.72 12.66
CA GLU A 290 4.18 -16.15 11.37
C GLU A 290 4.71 -15.32 10.19
N LYS A 291 5.04 -14.04 10.42
CA LYS A 291 5.44 -13.10 9.37
C LYS A 291 6.69 -12.33 9.77
N LEU A 292 7.76 -12.43 8.98
CA LEU A 292 9.01 -11.71 9.16
C LEU A 292 9.30 -10.83 7.93
N TYR A 293 9.47 -9.53 8.16
CA TYR A 293 9.95 -8.57 7.17
C TYR A 293 11.29 -8.05 7.65
N ILE A 294 12.35 -8.21 6.87
CA ILE A 294 13.71 -8.00 7.38
C ILE A 294 14.66 -7.57 6.29
N LEU A 295 15.64 -6.74 6.62
CA LEU A 295 16.77 -6.47 5.73
C LEU A 295 17.63 -7.73 5.58
N GLN A 296 17.99 -8.09 4.34
CA GLN A 296 18.80 -9.28 4.03
C GLN A 296 20.05 -9.40 4.92
N ARG A 297 20.74 -8.28 5.12
CA ARG A 297 21.98 -8.22 5.90
C ARG A 297 21.83 -8.67 7.35
N ILE A 298 20.70 -8.39 7.99
CA ILE A 298 20.47 -8.78 9.40
C ILE A 298 20.46 -10.31 9.53
N LEU A 299 19.96 -11.02 8.50
CA LEU A 299 19.99 -12.47 8.44
C LEU A 299 21.40 -13.01 8.13
N ILE A 300 22.10 -12.42 7.16
CA ILE A 300 23.46 -12.84 6.77
C ILE A 300 24.43 -12.66 7.93
N ASP A 301 24.31 -11.55 8.67
CA ASP A 301 25.14 -11.24 9.83
C ASP A 301 24.79 -12.10 11.06
N GLY A 302 23.80 -13.00 10.97
CA GLY A 302 23.38 -13.88 12.07
C GLY A 302 22.68 -13.17 13.23
N ARG A 303 22.30 -11.90 13.07
CA ARG A 303 21.70 -11.05 14.12
C ARG A 303 20.27 -11.45 14.48
N ILE A 304 19.68 -12.34 13.68
CA ILE A 304 18.45 -13.07 13.99
C ILE A 304 18.58 -14.46 13.38
N SER A 305 18.21 -15.49 14.13
CA SER A 305 18.22 -16.85 13.62
C SER A 305 16.82 -17.27 13.19
N LEU A 306 16.68 -17.74 11.95
CA LEU A 306 15.41 -18.31 11.47
C LEU A 306 15.07 -19.64 12.16
N SER A 307 16.05 -20.31 12.77
CA SER A 307 15.88 -21.61 13.43
C SER A 307 14.94 -21.55 14.66
N THR A 308 14.81 -20.37 15.29
CA THR A 308 13.91 -20.16 16.43
C THR A 308 12.46 -19.90 16.01
N CYS A 309 12.22 -19.64 14.72
CA CYS A 309 10.95 -19.19 14.16
C CYS A 309 10.16 -20.37 13.55
N LYS A 310 9.76 -21.34 14.39
CA LYS A 310 9.12 -22.61 13.95
C LYS A 310 7.77 -22.44 13.25
N SER A 311 7.10 -21.31 13.40
CA SER A 311 5.78 -21.03 12.81
C SER A 311 5.83 -20.10 11.59
N LEU A 312 7.01 -19.80 11.07
CA LEU A 312 7.20 -18.77 10.05
C LEU A 312 6.58 -19.20 8.70
N LYS A 313 5.52 -18.51 8.28
CA LYS A 313 4.79 -18.75 7.02
C LYS A 313 5.16 -17.76 5.91
N LYS A 314 5.52 -16.53 6.27
CA LYS A 314 5.87 -15.45 5.32
C LYS A 314 7.21 -14.81 5.67
N LEU A 315 8.13 -14.79 4.70
CA LEU A 315 9.42 -14.11 4.80
C LEU A 315 9.55 -13.04 3.70
N VAL A 316 9.91 -11.82 4.09
CA VAL A 316 10.20 -10.72 3.16
C VAL A 316 11.59 -10.20 3.42
N LEU A 317 12.46 -10.35 2.43
CA LEU A 317 13.84 -9.90 2.42
C LEU A 317 13.91 -8.56 1.68
N CYS A 318 14.14 -7.48 2.43
CA CYS A 318 14.28 -6.13 1.91
C CYS A 318 15.76 -5.81 1.64
N ASN A 319 16.00 -4.88 0.72
CA ASN A 319 17.33 -4.34 0.38
C ASN A 319 18.40 -5.43 0.25
N SER A 320 18.14 -6.42 -0.59
CA SER A 320 19.10 -7.48 -0.83
C SER A 320 20.19 -6.96 -1.78
N PHE A 321 21.43 -6.90 -1.31
CA PHE A 321 22.61 -6.50 -2.10
C PHE A 321 23.85 -7.39 -1.86
N GLN A 322 23.78 -8.36 -0.95
CA GLN A 322 24.85 -9.30 -0.67
C GLN A 322 24.49 -10.71 -1.15
N LYS A 323 25.50 -11.50 -1.49
CA LYS A 323 25.30 -12.90 -1.84
C LYS A 323 24.75 -13.66 -0.62
N MET A 324 23.66 -14.39 -0.82
CA MET A 324 23.14 -15.26 0.25
C MET A 324 24.15 -16.37 0.53
N PRO A 325 24.55 -16.58 1.79
CA PRO A 325 25.48 -17.63 2.12
C PRO A 325 24.78 -18.99 2.01
N ALA A 326 25.52 -20.02 1.58
CA ALA A 326 24.95 -21.33 1.25
C ALA A 326 24.37 -22.09 2.45
N ASP A 327 24.76 -21.71 3.67
CA ASP A 327 24.29 -22.25 4.94
C ASP A 327 22.97 -21.62 5.42
N LEU A 328 22.55 -20.49 4.83
CA LEU A 328 21.28 -19.85 5.17
C LEU A 328 20.10 -20.69 4.68
N THR A 329 19.61 -21.54 5.57
CA THR A 329 18.47 -22.41 5.32
C THR A 329 17.16 -21.67 5.62
N ILE A 330 16.32 -21.49 4.61
CA ILE A 330 14.96 -20.97 4.80
C ILE A 330 14.09 -22.07 5.41
N PRO A 331 13.36 -21.81 6.52
CA PRO A 331 12.51 -22.83 7.14
C PRO A 331 11.52 -23.43 6.15
N SER A 332 11.31 -24.75 6.24
CA SER A 332 10.33 -25.48 5.42
C SER A 332 8.89 -25.09 5.70
N THR A 333 8.61 -24.29 6.73
CA THR A 333 7.29 -23.72 7.00
C THR A 333 6.97 -22.49 6.14
N VAL A 334 7.95 -21.90 5.46
CA VAL A 334 7.77 -20.68 4.67
C VAL A 334 7.03 -20.98 3.37
N GLU A 335 5.75 -20.61 3.32
CA GLU A 335 4.89 -20.72 2.15
C GLU A 335 5.00 -19.51 1.20
N ARG A 336 5.40 -18.34 1.73
CA ARG A 336 5.44 -17.07 0.99
C ARG A 336 6.78 -16.37 1.16
N LEU A 337 7.50 -16.18 0.07
CA LEU A 337 8.81 -15.52 0.06
C LEU A 337 8.80 -14.31 -0.87
N THR A 338 9.26 -13.18 -0.37
CA THR A 338 9.51 -11.98 -1.18
C THR A 338 10.96 -11.54 -1.01
N ILE A 339 11.64 -11.28 -2.11
CA ILE A 339 13.02 -10.79 -2.16
C ILE A 339 13.01 -9.48 -2.92
N ARG A 340 13.50 -8.40 -2.30
CA ARG A 340 13.61 -7.07 -2.90
C ARG A 340 15.08 -6.73 -3.07
N LYS A 341 15.59 -6.85 -4.30
CA LYS A 341 16.95 -6.44 -4.65
C LYS A 341 17.00 -4.95 -4.96
N ILE A 342 18.14 -4.33 -4.72
CA ILE A 342 18.44 -2.97 -5.18
C ILE A 342 19.10 -3.08 -6.56
N ASN A 343 18.79 -2.16 -7.49
CA ASN A 343 19.24 -2.22 -8.89
C ASN A 343 20.77 -2.25 -9.10
N THR A 344 21.56 -1.92 -8.07
CA THR A 344 23.03 -1.89 -8.12
C THR A 344 23.67 -3.17 -7.60
N SER A 345 22.87 -4.19 -7.29
CA SER A 345 23.38 -5.39 -6.62
C SER A 345 24.18 -6.28 -7.57
N PRO A 346 25.23 -6.98 -7.08
CA PRO A 346 25.97 -7.93 -7.88
C PRO A 346 25.06 -9.01 -8.47
N ARG A 347 25.39 -9.48 -9.68
CA ARG A 347 24.68 -10.61 -10.30
C ARG A 347 24.90 -11.89 -9.49
N ASN A 348 23.89 -12.74 -9.41
CA ASN A 348 23.93 -14.10 -8.83
C ASN A 348 23.92 -14.18 -7.29
N MET A 349 23.29 -13.25 -6.60
CA MET A 349 23.14 -13.31 -5.14
C MET A 349 22.30 -14.49 -4.62
N LEU A 350 21.36 -14.99 -5.43
CA LEU A 350 20.39 -16.03 -5.12
C LEU A 350 20.79 -17.39 -5.69
N SER A 351 21.90 -17.46 -6.43
CA SER A 351 22.40 -18.69 -7.08
C SER A 351 22.66 -19.86 -6.12
N GLN A 352 22.97 -19.56 -4.86
CA GLN A 352 23.23 -20.56 -3.81
C GLN A 352 22.02 -20.84 -2.92
N MET A 353 20.92 -20.10 -3.11
CA MET A 353 19.78 -20.18 -2.22
C MET A 353 18.89 -21.36 -2.58
N VAL A 354 18.67 -22.25 -1.62
CA VAL A 354 17.74 -23.38 -1.78
C VAL A 354 16.35 -22.96 -1.30
N LEU A 355 15.39 -22.93 -2.22
CA LEU A 355 13.99 -22.63 -1.90
C LEU A 355 13.32 -23.85 -1.23
N PRO A 356 12.50 -23.66 -0.17
CA PRO A 356 11.82 -24.77 0.47
C PRO A 356 10.74 -25.36 -0.46
N PRO A 357 10.53 -26.68 -0.44
CA PRO A 357 9.55 -27.35 -1.31
C PRO A 357 8.09 -27.06 -0.95
N SER A 358 7.82 -26.41 0.18
CA SER A 358 6.49 -25.94 0.59
C SER A 358 6.13 -24.56 0.02
N LEU A 359 7.07 -23.90 -0.68
CA LEU A 359 6.87 -22.53 -1.14
C LEU A 359 5.78 -22.48 -2.21
N THR A 360 4.69 -21.76 -1.92
CA THR A 360 3.57 -21.59 -2.85
C THR A 360 3.57 -20.23 -3.53
N HIS A 361 4.22 -19.22 -2.94
CA HIS A 361 4.28 -17.86 -3.46
C HIS A 361 5.72 -17.32 -3.44
N LEU A 362 6.23 -16.97 -4.61
CA LEU A 362 7.54 -16.31 -4.76
C LEU A 362 7.37 -14.93 -5.40
N SER A 363 8.07 -13.93 -4.86
CA SER A 363 8.15 -12.59 -5.43
C SER A 363 9.57 -12.06 -5.39
N VAL A 364 10.27 -12.05 -6.53
CA VAL A 364 11.62 -11.49 -6.68
C VAL A 364 11.52 -10.15 -7.40
N TRP A 365 12.14 -9.12 -6.83
CA TRP A 365 12.19 -7.78 -7.40
C TRP A 365 13.63 -7.34 -7.65
N GLY A 366 13.84 -6.55 -8.70
CA GLY A 366 15.15 -6.17 -9.22
C GLY A 366 15.64 -7.18 -10.27
N ASP A 367 16.93 -7.12 -10.57
CA ASP A 367 17.54 -7.89 -11.67
C ASP A 367 17.29 -9.40 -11.58
N TYR A 368 16.95 -10.01 -12.72
CA TYR A 368 16.73 -11.45 -12.87
C TYR A 368 17.96 -12.25 -12.44
N GLU A 369 17.70 -13.34 -11.73
CA GLU A 369 18.69 -14.36 -11.41
C GLU A 369 18.10 -15.75 -11.59
N PRO A 370 18.87 -16.70 -12.14
CA PRO A 370 18.42 -18.08 -12.27
C PRO A 370 18.33 -18.72 -10.87
N ILE A 371 17.12 -19.09 -10.46
CA ILE A 371 16.84 -19.80 -9.21
C ILE A 371 16.04 -21.05 -9.56
N LYS A 372 16.39 -22.19 -8.96
CA LYS A 372 15.59 -23.41 -9.10
C LYS A 372 14.24 -23.22 -8.39
N LEU A 373 13.18 -23.11 -9.18
CA LEU A 373 11.81 -22.93 -8.70
C LEU A 373 11.24 -24.28 -8.21
N PRO A 374 10.57 -24.33 -7.04
CA PRO A 374 9.90 -25.56 -6.58
C PRO A 374 8.57 -25.77 -7.32
N ASP A 375 8.22 -27.04 -7.54
CA ASP A 375 7.00 -27.45 -8.27
C ASP A 375 5.69 -27.02 -7.57
N SER A 376 5.76 -26.74 -6.27
CA SER A 376 4.65 -26.28 -5.42
C SER A 376 4.18 -24.84 -5.71
N LEU A 377 4.88 -24.08 -6.55
CA LEU A 377 4.56 -22.67 -6.79
C LEU A 377 3.20 -22.49 -7.48
N VAL A 378 2.33 -21.74 -6.82
CA VAL A 378 1.02 -21.32 -7.33
C VAL A 378 1.08 -19.88 -7.84
N LYS A 379 1.93 -19.04 -7.25
CA LYS A 379 2.13 -17.64 -7.66
C LYS A 379 3.60 -17.30 -7.81
N LEU A 380 3.95 -16.76 -8.97
CA LEU A 380 5.29 -16.25 -9.28
C LEU A 380 5.21 -14.78 -9.69
N LYS A 381 6.05 -13.96 -9.06
CA LYS A 381 6.35 -12.61 -9.50
C LYS A 381 7.85 -12.45 -9.63
N GLN A 382 8.34 -12.14 -10.82
CA GLN A 382 9.78 -11.95 -11.05
C GLN A 382 10.03 -11.06 -12.27
N GLU A 383 11.27 -10.62 -12.45
CA GLU A 383 11.66 -9.95 -13.68
C GLU A 383 11.54 -10.91 -14.87
N PHE A 384 11.06 -10.40 -16.00
CA PHE A 384 11.08 -11.14 -17.26
C PHE A 384 12.51 -11.30 -17.78
N HIS A 385 12.90 -12.53 -18.10
CA HIS A 385 14.13 -12.83 -18.81
C HIS A 385 13.89 -14.04 -19.72
N ASN A 386 14.50 -14.08 -20.92
CA ASN A 386 14.25 -15.16 -21.88
C ASN A 386 14.53 -16.55 -21.28
N ASP A 387 15.61 -16.68 -20.50
CA ASP A 387 15.96 -17.94 -19.83
C ASP A 387 14.92 -18.42 -18.80
N THR A 388 14.03 -17.54 -18.32
CA THR A 388 12.96 -17.95 -17.38
C THR A 388 11.87 -18.77 -18.04
N VAL A 389 11.71 -18.62 -19.36
CA VAL A 389 10.58 -19.20 -20.11
C VAL A 389 10.54 -20.71 -19.93
N SER A 390 11.65 -21.39 -20.16
CA SER A 390 11.72 -22.85 -20.08
C SER A 390 11.43 -23.38 -18.68
N GLN A 391 11.82 -22.65 -17.63
CA GLN A 391 11.55 -23.04 -16.24
C GLN A 391 10.08 -22.82 -15.88
N VAL A 392 9.52 -21.67 -16.27
CA VAL A 392 8.13 -21.32 -15.90
C VAL A 392 7.13 -22.26 -16.57
N ILE A 393 7.36 -22.65 -17.84
CA ILE A 393 6.46 -23.56 -18.58
C ILE A 393 6.30 -24.92 -17.87
N GLN A 394 7.32 -25.38 -17.15
CA GLN A 394 7.29 -26.66 -16.44
C GLN A 394 6.47 -26.63 -15.15
N LEU A 395 6.09 -25.44 -14.65
CA LEU A 395 5.35 -25.28 -13.40
C LEU A 395 3.85 -25.55 -13.59
N GLY A 396 3.47 -26.83 -13.63
CA GLY A 396 2.09 -27.26 -13.87
C GLY A 396 1.05 -26.70 -12.88
N HIS A 397 1.45 -26.34 -11.65
CA HIS A 397 0.56 -25.80 -10.62
C HIS A 397 0.43 -24.26 -10.62
N LEU A 398 1.16 -23.56 -11.48
CA LEU A 398 1.20 -22.11 -11.48
C LEU A 398 -0.12 -21.51 -11.97
N LYS A 399 -0.81 -20.76 -11.10
CA LYS A 399 -2.07 -20.07 -11.40
C LYS A 399 -1.90 -18.58 -11.67
N LYS A 400 -0.86 -17.95 -11.12
CA LYS A 400 -0.62 -16.51 -11.26
C LYS A 400 0.82 -16.19 -11.59
N LEU A 401 1.02 -15.52 -12.72
CA LEU A 401 2.31 -15.05 -13.19
C LEU A 401 2.30 -13.53 -13.32
N VAL A 402 3.25 -12.87 -12.68
CA VAL A 402 3.45 -11.44 -12.77
C VAL A 402 4.88 -11.19 -13.23
N TRP A 403 5.03 -10.69 -14.46
CA TRP A 403 6.31 -10.25 -14.96
C TRP A 403 6.48 -8.75 -14.74
N VAL A 404 7.68 -8.39 -14.29
CA VAL A 404 8.12 -7.01 -14.16
C VAL A 404 9.36 -6.79 -15.03
N SER A 405 9.57 -5.57 -15.51
CA SER A 405 10.86 -5.15 -16.06
C SER A 405 11.77 -4.71 -14.92
N ALA A 406 13.08 -4.94 -15.01
CA ALA A 406 14.01 -4.20 -14.15
C ALA A 406 13.76 -2.71 -14.35
N VAL A 407 13.71 -1.98 -13.24
CA VAL A 407 13.73 -0.52 -13.27
C VAL A 407 15.18 -0.13 -13.51
N LYS A 408 15.70 -0.38 -14.73
CA LYS A 408 16.94 0.26 -15.15
C LYS A 408 16.63 1.75 -15.22
N ASP A 409 17.55 2.58 -14.73
CA ASP A 409 17.37 4.04 -14.62
C ASP A 409 16.57 4.56 -15.81
N LEU A 410 15.42 5.17 -15.53
CA LEU A 410 14.40 5.59 -16.51
C LEU A 410 14.97 6.35 -17.72
N TRP A 411 16.18 6.91 -17.56
CA TRP A 411 16.94 7.66 -18.56
C TRP A 411 17.64 6.78 -19.61
N VAL A 412 18.03 5.54 -19.30
CA VAL A 412 18.77 4.67 -20.23
C VAL A 412 17.84 3.96 -21.22
N LEU A 413 16.58 3.72 -20.83
CA LEU A 413 15.58 2.96 -21.59
C LEU A 413 15.12 3.62 -22.91
N ILE A 414 15.47 4.88 -23.17
CA ILE A 414 15.02 5.58 -24.38
C ILE A 414 15.79 5.12 -25.64
N LYS A 415 17.00 4.55 -25.51
CA LYS A 415 17.91 4.36 -26.65
C LYS A 415 17.97 2.96 -27.28
N ASP A 416 17.47 1.91 -26.64
CA ASP A 416 17.53 0.53 -27.18
C ASP A 416 16.17 -0.17 -27.00
N ARG A 417 15.19 0.19 -27.83
CA ARG A 417 13.90 -0.51 -27.87
C ARG A 417 14.07 -1.81 -28.64
N ARG A 418 14.25 -2.90 -27.90
CA ARG A 418 14.17 -4.24 -28.49
C ARG A 418 12.75 -4.75 -28.34
N ASP A 419 12.23 -5.36 -29.41
CA ASP A 419 10.97 -6.08 -29.36
C ASP A 419 11.13 -7.29 -28.43
N LEU A 420 10.37 -7.27 -27.33
CA LEU A 420 10.37 -8.35 -26.37
C LEU A 420 9.55 -9.52 -26.91
N LYS A 421 10.23 -10.64 -27.15
CA LYS A 421 9.58 -11.88 -27.57
C LYS A 421 9.07 -12.61 -26.34
N LEU A 422 7.76 -12.49 -26.09
CA LEU A 422 7.09 -13.32 -25.09
C LEU A 422 7.06 -14.79 -25.55
N PRO A 423 7.00 -15.75 -24.61
CA PRO A 423 7.01 -17.15 -24.98
C PRO A 423 5.73 -17.56 -25.71
N PRO A 424 5.82 -18.54 -26.63
CA PRO A 424 4.67 -19.02 -27.39
C PRO A 424 3.69 -19.84 -26.54
N SER A 425 4.11 -20.33 -25.37
CA SER A 425 3.32 -21.18 -24.48
C SER A 425 3.48 -20.79 -23.01
N TYR A 426 2.46 -21.11 -22.22
CA TYR A 426 2.36 -20.79 -20.80
C TYR A 426 1.92 -22.03 -20.01
N PRO A 427 2.08 -22.04 -18.67
CA PRO A 427 1.58 -23.13 -17.84
C PRO A 427 0.09 -23.41 -18.06
N PRO A 428 -0.32 -24.69 -18.10
CA PRO A 428 -1.67 -25.07 -18.53
C PRO A 428 -2.77 -24.63 -17.56
N ASN A 429 -2.42 -24.30 -16.31
CA ASN A 429 -3.37 -23.87 -15.27
C ASN A 429 -3.28 -22.37 -14.97
N LEU A 430 -2.63 -21.58 -15.83
CA LEU A 430 -2.44 -20.15 -15.60
C LEU A 430 -3.76 -19.40 -15.74
N GLU A 431 -4.23 -18.76 -14.67
CA GLU A 431 -5.48 -17.99 -14.63
C GLU A 431 -5.24 -16.48 -14.63
N THR A 432 -4.09 -16.03 -14.11
CA THR A 432 -3.72 -14.61 -14.06
C THR A 432 -2.36 -14.39 -14.72
N LEU A 433 -2.32 -13.56 -15.74
CA LEU A 433 -1.10 -13.11 -16.40
C LEU A 433 -1.02 -11.59 -16.35
N ASN A 434 0.03 -11.08 -15.72
CA ASN A 434 0.20 -9.66 -15.52
C ASN A 434 1.55 -9.19 -16.06
N LEU A 435 1.47 -8.33 -17.07
CA LEU A 435 2.59 -7.77 -17.83
C LEU A 435 2.66 -6.25 -17.70
N PHE A 436 1.87 -5.62 -16.83
CA PHE A 436 1.77 -4.15 -16.85
C PHE A 436 3.04 -3.42 -16.41
N ARG A 437 4.02 -4.14 -15.84
CA ARG A 437 5.34 -3.60 -15.47
C ARG A 437 6.44 -3.99 -16.46
N VAL A 438 6.12 -4.71 -17.54
CA VAL A 438 7.05 -4.95 -18.65
C VAL A 438 7.15 -3.65 -19.45
N SER A 439 8.36 -3.17 -19.73
CA SER A 439 8.57 -1.81 -20.26
C SER A 439 8.80 -1.76 -21.77
N GLU A 440 9.26 -2.89 -22.29
CA GLU A 440 9.56 -3.14 -23.68
C GLU A 440 8.29 -3.21 -24.53
N ASP A 441 8.45 -3.03 -25.84
CA ASP A 441 7.36 -3.28 -26.78
C ASP A 441 7.21 -4.79 -27.01
N TYR A 442 5.98 -5.28 -26.90
CA TYR A 442 5.65 -6.70 -27.04
C TYR A 442 4.28 -6.89 -27.67
N THR A 443 4.09 -8.08 -28.24
CA THR A 443 2.78 -8.64 -28.58
C THR A 443 2.57 -9.92 -27.79
N ILE A 444 1.33 -10.24 -27.45
CA ILE A 444 0.98 -11.42 -26.68
C ILE A 444 -0.11 -12.24 -27.35
N GLN A 445 0.11 -13.56 -27.43
CA GLN A 445 -0.96 -14.54 -27.63
C GLN A 445 -1.48 -14.95 -26.26
N VAL A 446 -2.69 -14.49 -25.91
CA VAL A 446 -3.25 -14.68 -24.57
C VAL A 446 -3.75 -16.13 -24.40
N PRO A 447 -3.25 -16.91 -23.42
CA PRO A 447 -3.69 -18.29 -23.23
C PRO A 447 -5.19 -18.39 -22.93
N PRO A 448 -5.89 -19.44 -23.43
CA PRO A 448 -7.33 -19.59 -23.26
C PRO A 448 -7.78 -19.80 -21.81
N THR A 449 -6.86 -19.99 -20.87
CA THR A 449 -7.14 -20.18 -19.44
C THR A 449 -7.14 -18.88 -18.64
N ILE A 450 -6.69 -17.76 -19.24
CA ILE A 450 -6.57 -16.48 -18.55
C ILE A 450 -7.95 -15.90 -18.22
N LYS A 451 -8.15 -15.64 -16.93
CA LYS A 451 -9.29 -14.90 -16.36
C LYS A 451 -8.94 -13.43 -16.14
N ASN A 452 -7.71 -13.17 -15.67
CA ASN A 452 -7.23 -11.85 -15.29
C ASN A 452 -5.98 -11.47 -16.10
N LEU A 453 -6.11 -10.47 -16.96
CA LEU A 453 -5.02 -10.00 -17.82
C LEU A 453 -4.58 -8.59 -17.41
N GLY A 454 -3.28 -8.41 -17.17
CA GLY A 454 -2.68 -7.09 -16.95
C GLY A 454 -1.76 -6.70 -18.11
N LEU A 455 -1.99 -5.55 -18.74
CA LEU A 455 -1.22 -5.05 -19.87
C LEU A 455 -0.66 -3.66 -19.61
N ARG A 456 0.55 -3.39 -20.12
CA ARG A 456 1.05 -2.04 -20.32
C ARG A 456 0.76 -1.63 -21.75
N LEU A 457 0.02 -0.55 -21.93
CA LEU A 457 -0.25 0.02 -23.24
C LEU A 457 0.76 1.12 -23.53
N THR A 458 1.34 1.07 -24.73
CA THR A 458 2.24 2.11 -25.25
C THR A 458 1.57 2.83 -26.40
N LEU A 459 2.11 3.99 -26.74
CA LEU A 459 1.72 4.70 -27.95
C LEU A 459 2.12 3.92 -29.18
N GLN A 460 1.33 4.08 -30.25
CA GLN A 460 1.64 3.51 -31.54
C GLN A 460 3.07 3.92 -31.98
N PRO A 461 3.92 2.96 -32.38
CA PRO A 461 5.24 3.25 -32.92
C PRO A 461 5.15 4.26 -34.07
N GLY A 462 6.02 5.26 -34.08
CA GLY A 462 6.05 6.30 -35.13
C GLY A 462 5.21 7.54 -34.86
N VAL A 463 4.31 7.53 -33.87
CA VAL A 463 3.69 8.76 -33.38
C VAL A 463 4.72 9.51 -32.54
N ALA A 464 5.43 10.46 -33.17
CA ALA A 464 6.37 11.31 -32.46
C ALA A 464 5.65 11.98 -31.29
N ARG A 465 6.28 12.02 -30.11
CA ARG A 465 5.83 12.81 -28.95
C ARG A 465 5.93 14.32 -29.21
N SER A 466 5.87 14.75 -30.48
CA SER A 466 5.78 16.17 -30.78
C SER A 466 4.56 16.69 -30.02
N HIS A 467 4.68 17.90 -29.46
CA HIS A 467 3.85 18.46 -28.40
C HIS A 467 2.44 18.80 -28.89
N THR A 468 1.82 17.95 -29.70
CA THR A 468 0.45 18.08 -30.12
C THR A 468 -0.40 18.10 -28.86
N TYR A 469 -1.10 19.21 -28.65
CA TYR A 469 -1.98 19.52 -27.52
C TYR A 469 -3.17 18.54 -27.33
N GLY A 470 -3.16 17.37 -27.98
CA GLY A 470 -4.20 16.36 -27.99
C GLY A 470 -4.02 15.27 -26.93
N TYR A 471 -4.98 14.34 -26.91
CA TYR A 471 -4.97 13.17 -26.04
C TYR A 471 -4.32 11.99 -26.78
N PRO A 472 -3.15 11.49 -26.35
CA PRO A 472 -2.55 10.30 -26.93
C PRO A 472 -3.52 9.11 -26.87
N ILE A 473 -3.70 8.41 -27.99
CA ILE A 473 -4.64 7.30 -28.10
C ILE A 473 -3.98 5.98 -27.69
N PHE A 474 -4.57 5.30 -26.73
CA PHE A 474 -4.19 3.98 -26.26
C PHE A 474 -5.23 2.94 -26.69
N SER A 475 -4.73 1.83 -27.22
CA SER A 475 -5.51 0.73 -27.79
C SER A 475 -4.96 -0.59 -27.26
N ILE A 476 -5.84 -1.53 -26.88
CA ILE A 476 -5.42 -2.88 -26.48
C ILE A 476 -4.92 -3.67 -27.70
N SER A 477 -5.37 -3.28 -28.89
CA SER A 477 -4.98 -3.90 -30.15
C SER A 477 -3.51 -3.70 -30.54
N PHE A 478 -2.80 -2.80 -29.84
CA PHE A 478 -1.35 -2.65 -29.99
C PHE A 478 -0.56 -3.76 -29.29
N ARG A 479 -1.19 -4.52 -28.38
CA ARG A 479 -0.57 -5.64 -27.65
C ARG A 479 -1.14 -6.99 -28.03
N VAL A 480 -2.37 -7.02 -28.51
CA VAL A 480 -3.12 -8.24 -28.79
C VAL A 480 -3.38 -8.34 -30.31
N PRO A 481 -2.97 -9.43 -30.98
CA PRO A 481 -3.20 -9.63 -32.41
C PRO A 481 -4.70 -9.62 -32.78
N LYS A 482 -5.02 -9.16 -33.98
CA LYS A 482 -6.40 -9.03 -34.50
C LYS A 482 -6.85 -10.24 -35.33
N ASP A 483 -6.13 -11.35 -35.24
CA ASP A 483 -6.30 -12.50 -36.14
C ASP A 483 -7.57 -13.32 -35.83
N GLN A 484 -8.27 -12.99 -34.74
CA GLN A 484 -9.49 -13.68 -34.30
C GLN A 484 -10.64 -12.69 -34.08
N PRO A 485 -11.92 -13.10 -34.28
CA PRO A 485 -13.08 -12.24 -34.04
C PRO A 485 -13.14 -11.71 -32.60
N GLN A 486 -12.72 -12.53 -31.64
CA GLN A 486 -12.56 -12.15 -30.24
C GLN A 486 -11.07 -11.98 -29.95
N TRP A 487 -10.66 -10.81 -29.47
CA TRP A 487 -9.24 -10.50 -29.26
C TRP A 487 -8.71 -11.15 -27.99
N LEU A 488 -9.57 -11.31 -26.98
CA LEU A 488 -9.22 -12.00 -25.73
C LEU A 488 -10.01 -13.30 -25.61
N PRO A 489 -9.46 -14.33 -24.95
CA PRO A 489 -10.20 -15.54 -24.64
C PRO A 489 -11.52 -15.25 -23.93
N PRO A 490 -12.56 -16.07 -24.15
CA PRO A 490 -13.87 -15.86 -23.55
C PRO A 490 -13.85 -15.96 -22.02
N THR A 491 -12.83 -16.59 -21.45
CA THR A 491 -12.57 -16.70 -20.01
C THR A 491 -12.06 -15.41 -19.38
N THR A 492 -11.50 -14.47 -20.17
CA THR A 492 -10.90 -13.24 -19.65
C THR A 492 -12.00 -12.24 -19.28
N THR A 493 -12.27 -12.14 -17.97
CA THR A 493 -13.30 -11.27 -17.41
C THR A 493 -12.73 -10.02 -16.77
N GLU A 494 -11.47 -10.02 -16.37
CA GLU A 494 -10.81 -8.86 -15.76
C GLU A 494 -9.63 -8.38 -16.63
N LEU A 495 -9.59 -7.08 -16.92
CA LEU A 495 -8.52 -6.44 -17.67
C LEU A 495 -7.97 -5.25 -16.87
N THR A 496 -6.66 -5.26 -16.62
CA THR A 496 -5.94 -4.11 -16.06
C THR A 496 -5.03 -3.51 -17.11
N CYS A 497 -5.22 -2.25 -17.45
CA CYS A 497 -4.40 -1.50 -18.39
C CYS A 497 -3.61 -0.42 -17.65
N ILE A 498 -2.30 -0.33 -17.90
CA ILE A 498 -1.49 0.81 -17.46
C ILE A 498 -1.13 1.68 -18.66
N LEU A 499 -1.50 2.95 -18.58
CA LEU A 499 -1.19 3.99 -19.57
C LEU A 499 0.00 4.82 -19.03
N TRP A 500 1.20 4.50 -19.49
CA TRP A 500 2.43 5.04 -18.89
C TRP A 500 2.81 6.41 -19.45
N ASN A 501 3.35 7.29 -18.58
CA ASN A 501 3.94 8.61 -18.87
C ASN A 501 3.04 9.75 -19.32
N GLU A 502 1.73 9.57 -19.39
CA GLU A 502 0.87 10.60 -19.97
C GLU A 502 0.00 11.26 -18.89
N GLN A 503 0.06 12.59 -18.82
CA GLN A 503 -0.84 13.39 -17.98
C GLN A 503 -2.26 13.43 -18.54
N ARG A 504 -2.40 13.10 -19.83
CA ARG A 504 -3.65 13.05 -20.59
C ARG A 504 -3.62 11.82 -21.50
N ALA A 505 -4.69 11.07 -21.59
CA ALA A 505 -4.79 9.90 -22.46
C ALA A 505 -6.21 9.73 -22.99
N ALA A 506 -6.36 9.23 -24.21
CA ALA A 506 -7.62 8.75 -24.75
C ALA A 506 -7.54 7.23 -24.86
N PHE A 507 -8.41 6.49 -24.18
CA PHE A 507 -8.42 5.03 -24.21
C PHE A 507 -9.57 4.53 -25.10
N ARG A 508 -9.27 3.62 -26.05
CA ARG A 508 -10.26 2.99 -26.95
C ARG A 508 -11.14 1.99 -26.18
N LEU A 509 -12.20 2.48 -25.55
CA LEU A 509 -13.13 1.65 -24.78
C LEU A 509 -13.99 0.75 -25.67
N ASP A 510 -14.28 1.18 -26.90
CA ASP A 510 -15.02 0.37 -27.88
C ASP A 510 -14.36 -0.98 -28.13
N GLU A 511 -13.03 -1.04 -28.10
CA GLU A 511 -12.28 -2.28 -28.28
C GLU A 511 -12.58 -3.32 -27.18
N VAL A 512 -12.61 -2.86 -25.93
CA VAL A 512 -12.96 -3.70 -24.77
C VAL A 512 -14.42 -4.15 -24.87
N ILE A 513 -15.33 -3.24 -25.21
CA ILE A 513 -16.76 -3.54 -25.32
C ILE A 513 -17.03 -4.57 -26.43
N ASN A 514 -16.44 -4.36 -27.62
CA ASN A 514 -16.76 -5.09 -28.84
C ASN A 514 -16.04 -6.43 -28.97
N HIS A 515 -14.77 -6.49 -28.57
CA HIS A 515 -13.90 -7.60 -28.94
C HIS A 515 -13.50 -8.49 -27.77
N THR A 516 -14.09 -8.30 -26.60
CA THR A 516 -13.74 -9.03 -25.37
C THR A 516 -14.98 -9.40 -24.55
N ASN A 517 -14.79 -10.28 -23.56
CA ASN A 517 -15.79 -10.59 -22.52
C ASN A 517 -15.50 -9.89 -21.19
N VAL A 518 -14.62 -8.88 -21.18
CA VAL A 518 -14.23 -8.16 -19.97
C VAL A 518 -15.45 -7.53 -19.31
N ARG A 519 -15.58 -7.75 -18.00
CA ARG A 519 -16.60 -7.20 -17.11
C ARG A 519 -16.00 -6.18 -16.14
N ASP A 520 -14.77 -6.37 -15.73
CA ASP A 520 -14.04 -5.47 -14.85
C ASP A 520 -12.82 -4.90 -15.57
N LEU A 521 -12.81 -3.58 -15.76
CA LEU A 521 -11.74 -2.86 -16.43
C LEU A 521 -11.07 -1.91 -15.42
N THR A 522 -9.80 -2.15 -15.12
CA THR A 522 -8.98 -1.23 -14.34
C THR A 522 -8.05 -0.47 -15.27
N ILE A 523 -8.07 0.86 -15.22
CA ILE A 523 -7.14 1.71 -15.97
C ILE A 523 -6.32 2.53 -14.97
N SER A 524 -5.01 2.30 -14.94
CA SER A 524 -4.10 3.15 -14.20
C SER A 524 -3.37 4.09 -15.16
N PHE A 525 -3.40 5.39 -14.88
CA PHE A 525 -2.71 6.41 -15.66
C PHE A 525 -2.22 7.50 -14.70
N ALA A 526 -1.04 8.07 -14.97
CA ALA A 526 -0.38 9.00 -14.03
C ALA A 526 -0.39 8.46 -12.58
N SER A 527 -0.97 9.20 -11.63
CA SER A 527 -1.13 8.80 -10.22
C SER A 527 -2.54 8.28 -9.89
N GLN A 528 -3.39 8.04 -10.89
CA GLN A 528 -4.78 7.64 -10.70
C GLN A 528 -5.01 6.19 -11.16
N THR A 529 -5.96 5.52 -10.52
CA THR A 529 -6.47 4.22 -10.95
C THR A 529 -7.98 4.30 -10.94
N LEU A 530 -8.60 4.08 -12.11
CA LEU A 530 -10.05 4.06 -12.27
C LEU A 530 -10.48 2.62 -12.48
N GLN A 531 -11.58 2.22 -11.84
CA GLN A 531 -12.10 0.86 -11.94
C GLN A 531 -13.51 0.92 -12.50
N PHE A 532 -13.73 0.31 -13.65
CA PHE A 532 -15.02 0.28 -14.33
C PHE A 532 -15.63 -1.13 -14.29
N THR A 533 -16.95 -1.17 -14.12
CA THR A 533 -17.78 -2.33 -14.44
C THR A 533 -18.41 -2.12 -15.81
N ILE A 534 -18.42 -3.18 -16.62
CA ILE A 534 -18.97 -3.20 -17.98
C ILE A 534 -20.02 -4.31 -18.04
N GLN A 535 -21.28 -3.92 -18.21
CA GLN A 535 -22.41 -4.83 -18.34
C GLN A 535 -23.05 -4.67 -19.72
N ARG A 536 -22.94 -5.73 -20.53
CA ARG A 536 -23.63 -5.84 -21.84
C ARG A 536 -25.09 -6.19 -21.56
N LEU A 537 -26.03 -5.34 -21.99
CA LEU A 537 -27.46 -5.48 -21.71
C LEU A 537 -28.22 -6.24 -22.80
N ASP A 538 -27.58 -6.51 -23.93
CA ASP A 538 -28.10 -7.32 -25.04
C ASP A 538 -26.96 -8.10 -25.73
N ALA A 539 -27.33 -9.14 -26.50
CA ALA A 539 -26.37 -10.05 -27.14
C ALA A 539 -25.57 -9.41 -28.29
N GLU A 540 -26.04 -8.30 -28.86
CA GLU A 540 -25.35 -7.56 -29.91
C GLU A 540 -24.47 -6.43 -29.36
N ASN A 541 -24.41 -6.25 -28.04
CA ASN A 541 -23.74 -5.14 -27.37
C ASN A 541 -24.24 -3.76 -27.85
N LYS A 542 -25.51 -3.63 -28.25
CA LYS A 542 -26.10 -2.33 -28.63
C LYS A 542 -26.27 -1.40 -27.45
N ASN A 543 -26.56 -1.96 -26.28
CA ASN A 543 -26.73 -1.26 -25.01
C ASN A 543 -25.72 -1.81 -24.00
N VAL A 544 -24.84 -0.95 -23.50
CA VAL A 544 -23.80 -1.33 -22.56
C VAL A 544 -23.78 -0.35 -21.41
N LEU A 545 -23.98 -0.83 -20.19
CA LEU A 545 -23.80 -0.04 -18.97
C LEU A 545 -22.33 -0.05 -18.58
N VAL A 546 -21.73 1.13 -18.46
CA VAL A 546 -20.37 1.32 -17.96
C VAL A 546 -20.44 2.18 -16.70
N LEU A 547 -19.86 1.71 -15.60
CA LEU A 547 -19.91 2.41 -14.31
C LEU A 547 -18.57 2.32 -13.58
N GLU A 548 -17.99 3.46 -13.24
CA GLU A 548 -16.78 3.58 -12.41
C GLU A 548 -17.12 3.30 -10.94
N LYS A 549 -16.35 2.46 -10.26
CA LYS A 549 -16.69 1.85 -8.97
C LYS A 549 -16.57 2.82 -7.80
N GLU A 550 -15.61 3.74 -7.82
CA GLU A 550 -15.33 4.62 -6.67
C GLU A 550 -16.23 5.87 -6.67
N THR A 551 -16.48 6.42 -7.84
CA THR A 551 -17.19 7.69 -8.05
C THR A 551 -18.61 7.52 -8.56
N LEU A 552 -18.97 6.31 -9.00
CA LEU A 552 -20.22 5.99 -9.68
C LEU A 552 -20.46 6.78 -10.98
N GLN A 553 -19.40 7.30 -11.59
CA GLN A 553 -19.52 7.96 -12.88
C GLN A 553 -19.69 6.93 -13.99
N GLY A 554 -20.60 7.19 -14.91
CA GLY A 554 -20.90 6.24 -15.97
C GLY A 554 -22.25 6.49 -16.63
N GLY A 555 -22.70 5.50 -17.39
CA GLY A 555 -23.97 5.57 -18.09
C GLY A 555 -24.23 4.38 -19.00
N ILE A 556 -25.39 4.39 -19.65
CA ILE A 556 -25.74 3.44 -20.70
C ILE A 556 -25.27 4.02 -22.03
N ILE A 557 -24.34 3.32 -22.66
CA ILE A 557 -23.86 3.60 -24.01
C ILE A 557 -24.80 2.86 -24.98
N ARG A 558 -25.50 3.63 -25.82
CA ARG A 558 -26.31 3.11 -26.94
C ARG A 558 -25.55 3.28 -28.23
N ARG A 559 -25.53 2.22 -29.05
CA ARG A 559 -24.72 2.19 -30.27
C ARG A 559 -25.54 1.72 -31.44
N ASP A 560 -25.54 2.52 -32.49
CA ASP A 560 -26.09 2.18 -33.79
C ASP A 560 -24.95 1.74 -34.71
N LYS A 561 -25.19 0.69 -35.52
CA LYS A 561 -24.23 0.26 -36.53
C LYS A 561 -24.27 1.27 -37.67
N THR A 562 -23.10 1.73 -38.13
CA THR A 562 -23.01 2.53 -39.35
C THR A 562 -23.37 1.70 -40.58
N VAL A 563 -23.56 2.35 -41.74
CA VAL A 563 -23.84 1.71 -43.04
C VAL A 563 -22.83 0.59 -43.38
N ASN A 564 -21.60 0.71 -42.87
CA ASN A 564 -20.52 -0.26 -43.10
C ASN A 564 -20.46 -1.38 -42.04
N GLN A 565 -21.48 -1.54 -41.20
CA GLN A 565 -21.53 -2.52 -40.09
C GLN A 565 -20.45 -2.34 -39.01
N HIS A 566 -19.73 -1.22 -39.00
CA HIS A 566 -18.76 -0.88 -37.96
C HIS A 566 -19.37 0.11 -36.97
N TYR A 567 -19.03 -0.03 -35.69
CA TYR A 567 -19.40 0.96 -34.68
C TYR A 567 -18.41 2.12 -34.70
N ASP A 568 -18.89 3.34 -34.41
CA ASP A 568 -18.02 4.48 -34.16
C ASP A 568 -17.15 4.21 -32.91
N PRO A 569 -15.87 4.64 -32.93
CA PRO A 569 -14.95 4.42 -31.82
C PRO A 569 -15.42 5.18 -30.58
N ILE A 570 -15.20 4.61 -29.40
CA ILE A 570 -15.58 5.24 -28.13
C ILE A 570 -14.31 5.49 -27.34
N TYR A 571 -14.06 6.76 -27.05
CA TYR A 571 -12.88 7.18 -26.32
C TYR A 571 -13.23 7.58 -24.89
N LEU A 572 -12.48 7.00 -23.95
CA LEU A 572 -12.45 7.45 -22.57
C LEU A 572 -11.30 8.46 -22.42
N TYR A 573 -11.63 9.73 -22.18
CA TYR A 573 -10.64 10.79 -22.00
C TYR A 573 -10.24 10.91 -20.54
N LEU A 574 -8.96 10.73 -20.29
CA LEU A 574 -8.31 10.72 -18.99
C LEU A 574 -7.38 11.94 -18.94
N GLY A 575 -7.47 12.78 -17.92
CA GLY A 575 -6.64 13.99 -17.86
C GLY A 575 -6.49 14.54 -16.46
N GLN A 576 -5.29 14.99 -16.12
CA GLN A 576 -4.98 15.58 -14.82
C GLN A 576 -5.51 17.01 -14.64
N SER A 577 -5.96 17.67 -15.73
CA SER A 577 -6.30 19.10 -15.72
C SER A 577 -7.73 19.43 -15.29
N SER A 578 -8.56 18.44 -14.95
CA SER A 578 -9.75 18.73 -14.16
C SER A 578 -9.29 19.00 -12.74
N TYR A 579 -9.63 20.16 -12.17
CA TYR A 579 -9.43 20.48 -10.74
C TYR A 579 -10.09 19.47 -9.78
N SER A 580 -10.77 18.47 -10.34
CA SER A 580 -11.33 17.30 -9.69
C SER A 580 -10.76 16.05 -10.36
N PRO A 581 -10.12 15.11 -9.62
CA PRO A 581 -9.81 13.78 -10.15
C PRO A 581 -11.08 12.96 -10.48
N PHE A 582 -12.26 13.51 -10.16
CA PHE A 582 -13.57 12.91 -10.36
C PHE A 582 -14.33 13.56 -11.53
N ASP A 583 -13.68 13.92 -12.63
CA ASP A 583 -14.40 14.41 -13.82
C ASP A 583 -13.95 13.61 -15.05
N ILE A 584 -14.66 12.51 -15.33
CA ILE A 584 -14.39 11.65 -16.47
C ILE A 584 -15.15 12.20 -17.69
N SER A 585 -14.42 12.69 -18.68
CA SER A 585 -15.02 13.17 -19.93
C SER A 585 -15.20 12.03 -20.93
N TRP A 586 -16.44 11.82 -21.35
CA TRP A 586 -16.81 10.87 -22.40
C TRP A 586 -17.05 11.65 -23.70
N ARG A 587 -16.45 11.22 -24.82
CA ARG A 587 -16.83 11.74 -26.15
C ARG A 587 -17.01 10.61 -27.15
N TYR A 588 -18.01 10.79 -28.00
CA TYR A 588 -18.34 9.94 -29.14
C TYR A 588 -17.60 10.41 -30.39
#